data_AF-A0A227J5A5-F1
#
_entry.id   AF-A0A227J5A5-F1
#
_cell.length_a   1.000
_cell.length_b   1.000
_cell.length_c   1.000
_cell.angle_alpha   90.00
_cell.angle_beta   90.00
_cell.angle_gamma   90.00
#
_symmetry.space_group_name_H-M   'P 1'
#
loop_
_entity.id
_entity.type
_entity.pdbx_description
1 polymer ?
#
loop_
_entity_poly.entity_id
_entity_poly.type
_entity_poly.pdbx_seq_one_letter_code
_entity_poly.pdbx_strand_id
1 'polypeptide(L)' 'AGAGVIEFMMKEKIIKPVLNLGLPDKFIHQGTQEELHEELGLDAKGIEKSIAEYLAK' A
#
# COMPACT_ATOMS: atom_id res chain seq x y z
N ALA A 1 -1.59 -2.47 -9.05
CA ALA A 1 -1.29 -1.13 -9.61
C ALA A 1 0.09 -0.57 -9.18
N GLY A 2 0.65 -0.89 -8.00
CA GLY A 2 1.96 -0.36 -7.57
C GLY A 2 3.17 -0.81 -8.39
N ALA A 3 3.23 -2.11 -8.77
CA ALA A 3 4.37 -2.66 -9.53
C ALA A 3 4.59 -1.95 -10.88
N GLY A 4 3.53 -1.70 -11.65
CA GLY A 4 3.64 -1.03 -12.96
C GLY A 4 4.18 0.40 -12.86
N VAL A 5 3.83 1.14 -11.80
CA VAL A 5 4.39 2.48 -11.55
C VAL A 5 5.88 2.40 -11.27
N ILE A 6 6.30 1.45 -10.43
CA ILE A 6 7.71 1.24 -10.11
C ILE A 6 8.50 0.78 -11.34
N GLU A 7 7.96 -0.14 -12.14
CA GLU A 7 8.57 -0.57 -13.39
C GLU A 7 8.79 0.59 -14.37
N PHE A 8 7.80 1.48 -14.50
CA PHE A 8 7.94 2.70 -15.29
C PHE A 8 9.02 3.62 -14.72
N MET A 9 9.00 3.91 -13.42
CA MET A 9 10.00 4.76 -12.76
C MET A 9 11.42 4.21 -12.97
N MET A 10 11.60 2.88 -12.89
CA MET A 10 12.89 2.25 -13.12
C MET A 10 13.35 2.36 -14.58
N LYS A 11 12.44 2.21 -15.56
CA LYS A 11 12.75 2.44 -17.00
C LYS A 11 13.20 3.87 -17.26
N GLU A 12 12.55 4.84 -16.63
CA GLU A 12 12.86 6.27 -16.74
C GLU A 12 14.01 6.73 -15.82
N LYS A 13 14.64 5.80 -15.08
CA LYS A 13 15.73 6.09 -14.11
C LYS A 13 15.32 7.09 -13.02
N ILE A 14 14.05 7.13 -12.66
CA ILE A 14 13.50 7.95 -11.58
C ILE A 14 13.64 7.18 -10.27
N ILE A 15 14.65 7.53 -9.47
CA ILE A 15 14.89 6.92 -8.16
C ILE A 15 14.24 7.76 -7.08
N LYS A 16 13.09 7.30 -6.59
CA LYS A 16 12.36 7.92 -5.48
C LYS A 16 11.87 6.85 -4.51
N PRO A 17 11.84 7.15 -3.20
CA PRO A 17 11.17 6.29 -2.23
C PRO A 17 9.69 6.12 -2.63
N VAL A 18 9.21 4.87 -2.66
CA VAL A 18 7.80 4.52 -2.89
C VAL A 18 7.26 3.70 -1.72
N LEU A 19 6.06 4.05 -1.26
CA LEU A 19 5.25 3.26 -0.33
C LEU A 19 4.15 2.54 -1.14
N ASN A 20 4.18 1.21 -1.19
CA ASN A 20 3.11 0.42 -1.81
C ASN A 20 2.10 0.00 -0.75
N LEU A 21 0.86 0.45 -0.92
CA LEU A 21 -0.28 0.00 -0.13
C LEU A 21 -1.16 -0.92 -0.98
N GLY A 22 -1.60 -2.02 -0.41
CA GLY A 22 -2.43 -3.00 -1.11
C GLY A 22 -2.59 -4.29 -0.31
N LEU A 23 -3.23 -5.26 -0.95
CA LEU A 23 -3.46 -6.57 -0.33
C LEU A 23 -2.13 -7.32 -0.15
N PRO A 24 -1.97 -8.03 0.99
CA PRO A 24 -0.84 -8.90 1.21
C PRO A 24 -0.89 -10.13 0.30
N ASP A 25 0.27 -10.72 0.02
CA ASP A 25 0.39 -11.97 -0.73
C ASP A 25 0.06 -13.18 0.16
N LYS A 26 -1.19 -13.25 0.62
CA LYS A 26 -1.76 -14.34 1.42
C LYS A 26 -3.27 -14.39 1.22
N PHE A 27 -3.86 -15.53 1.53
CA PHE A 27 -5.32 -15.63 1.58
C PHE A 27 -5.89 -14.75 2.69
N ILE A 28 -6.95 -14.01 2.36
CA ILE A 28 -7.71 -13.17 3.28
C ILE A 28 -9.01 -13.91 3.60
N HIS A 29 -9.39 -13.92 4.87
CA HIS A 29 -10.62 -14.55 5.33
C HIS A 29 -11.85 -13.80 4.81
N GLN A 30 -13.00 -14.45 4.76
CA GLN A 30 -14.23 -13.80 4.35
C GLN A 30 -14.64 -12.73 5.37
N GLY A 31 -15.14 -11.60 4.88
CA GLY A 31 -15.66 -10.48 5.65
C GLY A 31 -16.30 -9.46 4.73
N THR A 32 -16.95 -8.45 5.28
CA THR A 32 -17.39 -7.30 4.50
C THR A 32 -16.17 -6.51 3.99
N GLN A 33 -16.36 -5.73 2.93
CA GLN A 33 -15.26 -4.96 2.36
C GLN A 33 -14.68 -3.98 3.38
N GLU A 34 -15.54 -3.37 4.20
CA GLU A 34 -15.16 -2.44 5.26
C GLU A 34 -14.31 -3.12 6.33
N GLU A 35 -14.74 -4.29 6.83
CA GLU A 35 -13.99 -5.06 7.82
C GLU A 35 -12.61 -5.45 7.28
N LEU A 36 -12.53 -5.92 6.03
CA LEU A 36 -11.26 -6.30 5.42
C LEU A 36 -10.35 -5.10 5.22
N HIS A 37 -10.89 -3.95 4.82
CA HIS A 37 -10.09 -2.73 4.68
C HIS A 37 -9.57 -2.24 6.03
N GLU A 38 -10.39 -2.26 7.08
CA GLU A 38 -9.96 -1.88 8.43
C GLU A 38 -8.89 -2.85 8.96
N GLU A 39 -9.11 -4.15 8.85
CA GLU A 39 -8.16 -5.20 9.29
C GLU A 39 -6.81 -5.08 8.57
N LEU A 40 -6.83 -4.76 7.28
CA LEU A 40 -5.62 -4.61 6.47
C LEU A 40 -5.00 -3.20 6.51
N GLY A 41 -5.62 -2.25 7.23
CA GLY A 41 -5.17 -0.86 7.26
C GLY A 41 -5.26 -0.15 5.90
N LEU A 42 -6.18 -0.60 5.05
CA LEU A 42 -6.51 0.00 3.75
C LEU A 42 -7.72 0.95 3.84
N ASP A 43 -8.23 1.18 5.05
CA ASP A 43 -9.15 2.27 5.34
C ASP A 43 -8.41 3.62 5.44
N ALA A 44 -9.17 4.71 5.58
CA ALA A 44 -8.59 6.05 5.63
C ALA A 44 -7.56 6.22 6.77
N LYS A 45 -7.85 5.67 7.96
CA LYS A 45 -6.96 5.78 9.13
C LYS A 45 -5.69 4.96 8.94
N GLY A 46 -5.80 3.74 8.41
CA GLY A 46 -4.67 2.88 8.13
C GLY A 46 -3.74 3.45 7.05
N ILE A 47 -4.31 4.05 6.00
CA ILE A 47 -3.53 4.73 4.95
C ILE A 47 -2.78 5.93 5.53
N GLU A 48 -3.45 6.79 6.30
CA GLU A 48 -2.82 7.96 6.94
C GLU A 48 -1.66 7.54 7.84
N LYS A 49 -1.89 6.53 8.69
CA LYS A 49 -0.86 5.97 9.57
C LYS A 49 0.33 5.44 8.78
N SER A 50 0.09 4.68 7.71
CA SER A 50 1.15 4.12 6.87
C SER A 50 2.00 5.22 6.21
N ILE A 51 1.38 6.32 5.78
CA ILE A 51 2.08 7.48 5.23
C ILE A 51 2.93 8.15 6.32
N ALA A 52 2.38 8.38 7.51
CA ALA A 52 3.10 9.01 8.62
C ALA A 52 4.32 8.19 9.04
N GLU A 53 4.18 6.87 9.19
CA GLU A 53 5.27 5.96 9.51
C GLU A 53 6.34 5.92 8.42
N TYR A 54 5.94 5.98 7.15
CA TYR A 54 6.86 6.03 6.03
C TYR A 54 7.70 7.31 5.99
N LEU A 55 7.10 8.46 6.29
CA LEU A 55 7.78 9.76 6.32
C LEU A 55 8.71 9.93 7.52
N ALA A 56 8.46 9.20 8.61
CA ALA A 56 9.30 9.25 9.82
C ALA A 56 10.60 8.44 9.70
N LYS A 57 10.77 7.66 8.63
CA LYS A 57 11.92 6.77 8.38
C LYS A 57 12.99 7.45 7.53
#